data_AF-A0A378JLV9-F1
#
_entry.id   AF-A0A378JLV9-F1
#
_cell.length_a   1.000
_cell.length_b   1.000
_cell.length_c   1.000
_cell.angle_alpha   90.00
_cell.angle_beta   90.00
_cell.angle_gamma   90.00
#
_symmetry.space_group_name_H-M   'P 1'
#
loop_
_entity.id
_entity.type
_entity.pdbx_description
1 polymer ?
#
loop_
_entity_poly.entity_id
_entity_poly.type
_entity_poly.pdbx_seq_one_letter_code
_entity_poly.pdbx_strand_id
1 'polypeptide(L)'
;MTYRTFKAQIAHETIIEYIKDSVSKKTVTQVINKLSFATLTETSINGHSHLIDAIHLSSVMTNNNVKEKINYLINIILKRAQSLGKEAVLFLLTTPCLGGFTPFGSLLKEAHKENLDKFLNTIHDLINKKYLTYQDYKDILFFNSQQGINALYILLRNENRENFQTYLNEIHFSIEQKIISVSDYINFFLLANQPAILHFNNLINSTNFYGLLNELNYLIERQWLTTEEFCEFIGKRDVNGYTLLHSIIKNETNIASLRLILTQLKKITKAQWLETNKLADILFAKTPRSFSIIHLAVFNNNLNVAKEVLVFLNDCVQEKLITVNHFQALYLQCNQTGLNVFASAVKTGRLENVKLFINTIQRAVTNKWLSFRICRKLFFQASNIGTTPLHLAILSGNQTILEEYFLALKVGYAQGYFKEIDIKLLFQKSDNNGHTPLYEVVQNQSLPRVKFLLEQLKGLCSINIYLNILNQKVDGNLVMCHGDKKVAVKINELLKQERELKPLDYATFITIYSSDRFFKPNIMQNKTCAEDISRYDAKKLC
;
A
#
# COMPACT_ATOMS: atom_id res chain seq x y z
N MET A 1 34.10 14.99 -32.97
CA MET A 1 34.98 13.81 -32.81
C MET A 1 34.15 12.58 -33.09
N THR A 2 34.58 11.72 -34.01
CA THR A 2 33.96 10.40 -34.20
C THR A 2 34.29 9.55 -32.97
N TYR A 3 33.25 9.11 -32.26
CA TYR A 3 33.39 8.34 -31.02
C TYR A 3 33.64 6.85 -31.25
N ARG A 4 33.63 6.42 -32.51
CA ARG A 4 33.97 5.10 -32.98
C ARG A 4 35.03 5.20 -34.07
N THR A 5 35.77 4.12 -34.31
CA THR A 5 36.60 3.97 -35.51
C THR A 5 35.76 4.20 -36.75
N PHE A 6 36.38 4.70 -37.82
CA PHE A 6 35.68 5.05 -39.06
C PHE A 6 34.76 3.93 -39.58
N LYS A 7 35.20 2.66 -39.52
CA LYS A 7 34.39 1.51 -39.96
C LYS A 7 33.17 1.27 -39.05
N ALA A 8 33.34 1.36 -37.74
CA ALA A 8 32.24 1.18 -36.80
C ALA A 8 31.26 2.37 -36.81
N GLN A 9 31.75 3.57 -37.07
CA GLN A 9 30.91 4.76 -37.29
C GLN A 9 30.03 4.60 -38.54
N ILE A 10 30.60 4.17 -39.67
CA ILE A 10 29.83 3.89 -40.90
C ILE A 10 28.74 2.85 -40.64
N ALA A 11 29.06 1.77 -39.90
CA ALA A 11 28.07 0.76 -39.57
C ALA A 11 26.92 1.32 -38.72
N HIS A 12 27.22 2.14 -37.71
CA HIS A 12 26.22 2.83 -36.91
C HIS A 12 25.29 3.72 -37.74
N GLU A 13 25.87 4.58 -38.58
CA GLU A 13 25.13 5.47 -39.47
C GLU A 13 24.25 4.67 -40.45
N THR A 14 24.80 3.60 -41.01
CA THR A 14 24.07 2.70 -41.92
C THR A 14 22.89 2.01 -41.23
N ILE A 15 23.02 1.60 -39.97
CA ILE A 15 21.90 1.04 -39.17
C ILE A 15 20.80 2.08 -39.02
N ILE A 16 21.14 3.31 -38.65
CA ILE A 16 20.17 4.41 -38.50
C ILE A 16 19.47 4.70 -39.83
N GLU A 17 20.24 4.82 -40.92
CA GLU A 17 19.72 5.11 -42.25
C GLU A 17 18.81 4.01 -42.79
N TYR A 18 19.12 2.74 -42.49
CA TYR A 18 18.25 1.62 -42.84
C TYR A 18 16.90 1.68 -42.12
N ILE A 19 16.92 1.98 -40.82
CA ILE A 19 15.69 2.16 -40.03
C ILE A 19 14.87 3.32 -40.60
N LYS A 20 15.52 4.39 -41.08
CA LYS A 20 14.91 5.56 -41.75
C LYS A 20 14.53 5.36 -43.22
N ASP A 21 14.63 4.14 -43.77
CA ASP A 21 14.35 3.85 -45.18
C ASP A 21 15.27 4.58 -46.19
N SER A 22 16.38 5.15 -45.72
CA SER A 22 17.34 5.87 -46.57
C SER A 22 18.31 4.94 -47.28
N VAL A 23 18.45 3.69 -46.80
CA VAL A 23 19.39 2.70 -47.32
C VAL A 23 18.73 1.33 -47.43
N SER A 24 19.16 0.51 -48.40
CA SER A 24 18.59 -0.83 -48.66
C SER A 24 19.20 -1.93 -47.77
N LYS A 25 18.46 -3.05 -47.61
CA LYS A 25 18.94 -4.27 -46.93
C LYS A 25 20.31 -4.74 -47.44
N LYS A 26 20.54 -4.65 -48.76
CA LYS A 26 21.80 -5.07 -49.39
C LYS A 26 22.98 -4.25 -48.89
N THR A 27 22.83 -2.93 -48.81
CA THR A 27 23.89 -2.03 -48.34
C THR A 27 24.24 -2.30 -46.89
N VAL A 28 23.24 -2.46 -46.02
CA VAL A 28 23.45 -2.81 -44.60
C VAL A 28 24.22 -4.13 -44.47
N THR A 29 23.81 -5.16 -45.20
CA THR A 29 24.51 -6.45 -45.21
C THR A 29 25.99 -6.29 -45.58
N GLN A 30 26.28 -5.52 -46.62
CA GLN A 30 27.65 -5.31 -47.09
C GLN A 30 28.51 -4.57 -46.05
N VAL A 31 27.94 -3.57 -45.38
CA VAL A 31 28.64 -2.80 -44.35
C VAL A 31 28.91 -3.66 -43.12
N ILE A 32 27.89 -4.35 -42.59
CA ILE A 32 28.02 -5.22 -41.42
C ILE A 32 29.01 -6.36 -41.68
N ASN A 33 28.97 -6.99 -42.86
CA ASN A 33 29.90 -8.07 -43.21
C ASN A 33 31.38 -7.65 -43.29
N LYS A 34 31.67 -6.34 -43.43
CA LYS A 34 33.04 -5.81 -43.45
C LYS A 34 33.61 -5.54 -42.05
N LEU A 35 32.80 -5.60 -40.99
CA LEU A 35 33.26 -5.37 -39.62
C LEU A 35 34.19 -6.51 -39.18
N SER A 36 35.37 -6.18 -38.66
CA SER A 36 36.24 -7.11 -37.93
C SER A 36 35.76 -7.27 -36.49
N PHE A 37 36.34 -8.22 -35.74
CA PHE A 37 36.09 -8.38 -34.31
C PHE A 37 36.18 -7.04 -33.57
N ALA A 38 37.32 -6.34 -33.68
CA ALA A 38 37.57 -5.08 -33.01
C ALA A 38 36.51 -4.00 -33.31
N THR A 39 36.07 -3.88 -34.57
CA THR A 39 35.07 -2.87 -34.97
C THR A 39 33.63 -3.27 -34.65
N LEU A 40 33.35 -4.57 -34.55
CA LEU A 40 32.03 -5.09 -34.18
C LEU A 40 31.81 -4.99 -32.67
N THR A 41 32.86 -5.21 -31.87
CA THR A 41 32.82 -5.10 -30.42
C THR A 41 33.11 -3.67 -29.93
N GLU A 42 33.14 -2.70 -30.83
CA GLU A 42 33.34 -1.30 -30.47
C GLU A 42 32.04 -0.66 -29.97
N THR A 43 32.09 -0.05 -28.79
CA THR A 43 30.93 0.62 -28.19
C THR A 43 30.92 2.11 -28.49
N SER A 44 29.75 2.75 -28.45
CA SER A 44 29.64 4.22 -28.53
C SER A 44 30.10 4.89 -27.22
N ILE A 45 30.09 6.23 -27.18
CA ILE A 45 30.27 7.00 -25.93
C ILE A 45 29.31 6.60 -24.81
N ASN A 46 28.11 6.11 -25.17
CA ASN A 46 27.11 5.67 -24.20
C ASN A 46 27.28 4.19 -23.85
N GLY A 47 28.33 3.54 -24.34
CA GLY A 47 28.55 2.10 -24.18
C GLY A 47 27.64 1.24 -25.06
N HIS A 48 26.89 1.82 -26.01
CA HIS A 48 26.01 1.02 -26.87
C HIS A 48 26.84 0.19 -27.84
N SER A 49 26.55 -1.11 -27.96
CA SER A 49 27.00 -1.94 -29.08
C SER A 49 26.15 -1.68 -30.31
N HIS A 50 26.57 -2.16 -31.49
CA HIS A 50 25.74 -2.07 -32.71
C HIS A 50 24.38 -2.77 -32.54
N LEU A 51 24.31 -3.82 -31.71
CA LEU A 51 23.06 -4.52 -31.42
C LEU A 51 22.12 -3.64 -30.56
N ILE A 52 22.67 -3.01 -29.52
CA ILE A 52 21.94 -2.05 -28.67
C ILE A 52 21.46 -0.86 -29.51
N ASP A 53 22.29 -0.33 -30.42
CA ASP A 53 21.89 0.74 -31.34
C ASP A 53 20.67 0.35 -32.18
N ALA A 54 20.69 -0.85 -32.77
CA ALA A 54 19.58 -1.36 -33.56
C ALA A 54 18.28 -1.49 -32.74
N ILE A 55 18.39 -1.88 -31.46
CA ILE A 55 17.25 -2.05 -30.56
C ILE A 55 16.70 -0.70 -30.10
N HIS A 56 17.54 0.21 -29.58
CA HIS A 56 17.08 1.49 -29.04
C HIS A 56 16.36 2.37 -30.06
N LEU A 57 16.74 2.27 -31.32
CA LEU A 57 16.10 3.04 -32.39
C LEU A 57 14.65 2.61 -32.65
N SER A 58 14.17 1.52 -32.03
CA SER A 58 12.77 1.08 -32.05
C SER A 58 11.83 2.03 -31.33
N SER A 59 12.26 2.62 -30.20
CA SER A 59 11.42 3.45 -29.34
C SER A 59 11.19 4.85 -29.90
N VAL A 60 12.00 5.26 -30.88
CA VAL A 60 12.00 6.61 -31.46
C VAL A 60 11.19 6.69 -32.76
N MET A 61 10.88 5.56 -33.40
CA MET A 61 10.29 5.52 -34.73
C MET A 61 8.93 4.79 -34.72
N THR A 62 7.86 5.47 -35.16
CA THR A 62 6.47 4.95 -35.12
C THR A 62 6.03 4.19 -36.38
N ASN A 63 6.93 3.95 -37.35
CA ASN A 63 6.58 3.32 -38.62
C ASN A 63 6.32 1.80 -38.48
N ASN A 64 5.28 1.29 -39.16
CA ASN A 64 4.86 -0.12 -39.08
C ASN A 64 5.96 -1.14 -39.46
N ASN A 65 6.93 -0.77 -40.31
CA ASN A 65 8.03 -1.66 -40.73
C ASN A 65 9.21 -1.74 -39.74
N VAL A 66 9.22 -0.94 -38.68
CA VAL A 66 10.34 -0.86 -37.72
C VAL A 66 10.61 -2.23 -37.08
N LYS A 67 9.56 -3.00 -36.75
CA LYS A 67 9.66 -4.37 -36.20
C LYS A 67 10.50 -5.31 -37.08
N GLU A 68 10.16 -5.38 -38.37
CA GLU A 68 10.86 -6.28 -39.31
C GLU A 68 12.32 -5.87 -39.52
N LYS A 69 12.58 -4.57 -39.55
CA LYS A 69 13.93 -4.04 -39.71
C LYS A 69 14.82 -4.36 -38.52
N ILE A 70 14.31 -4.21 -37.29
CA ILE A 70 15.04 -4.59 -36.08
C ILE A 70 15.33 -6.09 -36.09
N ASN A 71 14.33 -6.92 -36.41
CA ASN A 71 14.54 -8.36 -36.55
C ASN A 71 15.63 -8.70 -37.57
N TYR A 72 15.62 -8.02 -38.71
CA TYR A 72 16.66 -8.17 -39.73
C TYR A 72 18.04 -7.74 -39.21
N LEU A 73 18.13 -6.61 -38.53
CA LEU A 73 19.38 -6.09 -37.95
C LEU A 73 19.94 -7.03 -36.87
N ILE A 74 19.12 -7.51 -35.93
CA ILE A 74 19.50 -8.51 -34.92
C ILE A 74 20.11 -9.73 -35.62
N ASN A 75 19.44 -10.26 -36.65
CA ASN A 75 19.92 -11.43 -37.37
C ASN A 75 21.25 -11.18 -38.10
N ILE A 76 21.40 -10.06 -38.82
CA ILE A 76 22.61 -9.83 -39.62
C ILE A 76 23.83 -9.52 -38.73
N ILE A 77 23.63 -8.78 -37.64
CA ILE A 77 24.67 -8.46 -36.67
C ILE A 77 25.14 -9.73 -35.95
N LEU A 78 24.21 -10.55 -35.45
CA LEU A 78 24.57 -11.81 -34.78
C LEU A 78 25.16 -12.84 -35.75
N LYS A 79 24.69 -12.90 -37.01
CA LYS A 79 25.31 -13.74 -38.04
C LYS A 79 26.75 -13.32 -38.33
N ARG A 80 27.03 -12.01 -38.34
CA ARG A 80 28.40 -11.53 -38.47
C ARG A 80 29.24 -11.93 -37.26
N ALA A 81 28.71 -11.77 -36.06
CA ALA A 81 29.39 -12.19 -34.83
C ALA A 81 29.74 -13.68 -34.83
N GLN A 82 28.82 -14.55 -35.25
CA GLN A 82 29.06 -15.99 -35.42
C GLN A 82 30.27 -16.26 -36.32
N SER A 83 30.40 -15.54 -37.45
CA SER A 83 31.54 -15.70 -38.36
C SER A 83 32.89 -15.22 -37.79
N LEU A 84 32.88 -14.48 -36.69
CA LEU A 84 34.07 -13.92 -36.04
C LEU A 84 34.46 -14.69 -34.76
N GLY A 85 33.61 -15.58 -34.26
CA GLY A 85 33.89 -16.42 -33.08
C GLY A 85 32.85 -16.29 -31.97
N LYS A 86 32.94 -17.20 -30.99
CA LYS A 86 32.05 -17.24 -29.81
C LYS A 86 32.17 -15.97 -28.96
N GLU A 87 33.37 -15.42 -28.87
CA GLU A 87 33.69 -14.24 -28.08
C GLU A 87 32.93 -13.01 -28.60
N ALA A 88 32.78 -12.87 -29.92
CA ALA A 88 32.03 -11.77 -30.52
C ALA A 88 30.54 -11.88 -30.22
N VAL A 89 29.99 -13.11 -30.26
CA VAL A 89 28.59 -13.39 -29.92
C VAL A 89 28.34 -13.05 -28.46
N LEU A 90 29.17 -13.56 -27.55
CA LEU A 90 29.03 -13.33 -26.11
C LEU A 90 29.13 -11.83 -25.80
N PHE A 91 30.14 -11.14 -26.33
CA PHE A 91 30.30 -9.70 -26.16
C PHE A 91 29.04 -8.94 -26.56
N LEU A 92 28.48 -9.22 -27.74
CA LEU A 92 27.31 -8.49 -28.21
C LEU A 92 26.06 -8.74 -27.37
N LEU A 93 25.92 -9.91 -26.75
CA LEU A 93 24.74 -10.31 -26.00
C LEU A 93 24.79 -9.90 -24.51
N THR A 94 25.97 -9.87 -23.91
CA THR A 94 26.12 -9.68 -22.46
C THR A 94 26.72 -8.33 -22.07
N THR A 95 27.35 -7.59 -23.00
CA THR A 95 27.97 -6.30 -22.66
C THR A 95 26.91 -5.24 -22.39
N PRO A 96 26.85 -4.67 -21.18
CA PRO A 96 25.92 -3.60 -20.86
C PRO A 96 26.40 -2.25 -21.41
N CYS A 97 25.46 -1.36 -21.69
CA CYS A 97 25.77 0.05 -21.92
C CYS A 97 26.18 0.78 -20.63
N LEU A 98 26.58 2.05 -20.73
CA LEU A 98 26.88 2.88 -19.55
C LEU A 98 25.67 3.07 -18.63
N GLY A 99 24.45 3.00 -19.18
CA GLY A 99 23.20 2.98 -18.41
C GLY A 99 22.92 1.65 -17.71
N GLY A 100 23.79 0.65 -17.87
CA GLY A 100 23.66 -0.66 -17.24
C GLY A 100 22.66 -1.60 -17.93
N PHE A 101 22.23 -1.34 -19.17
CA PHE A 101 21.33 -2.22 -19.92
C PHE A 101 22.11 -3.11 -20.90
N THR A 102 21.89 -4.42 -20.83
CA THR A 102 22.28 -5.35 -21.91
C THR A 102 21.33 -5.22 -23.10
N PRO A 103 21.67 -5.75 -24.28
CA PRO A 103 20.73 -5.80 -25.40
C PRO A 103 19.40 -6.47 -25.04
N PHE A 104 19.44 -7.53 -24.22
CA PHE A 104 18.23 -8.15 -23.70
C PHE A 104 17.43 -7.18 -22.82
N GLY A 105 18.07 -6.50 -21.87
CA GLY A 105 17.41 -5.46 -21.07
C GLY A 105 16.81 -4.32 -21.91
N SER A 106 17.50 -3.88 -22.96
CA SER A 106 16.98 -2.89 -23.91
C SER A 106 15.78 -3.42 -24.70
N LEU A 107 15.78 -4.69 -25.12
CA LEU A 107 14.63 -5.33 -25.78
C LEU A 107 13.40 -5.36 -24.87
N LEU A 108 13.58 -5.79 -23.62
CA LEU A 108 12.48 -5.84 -22.64
C LEU A 108 11.83 -4.46 -22.45
N LYS A 109 12.65 -3.41 -22.44
CA LYS A 109 12.22 -2.01 -22.24
C LYS A 109 11.55 -1.41 -23.48
N GLU A 110 12.16 -1.54 -24.66
CA GLU A 110 11.91 -0.63 -25.79
C GLU A 110 11.33 -1.33 -27.03
N ALA A 111 11.40 -2.67 -27.11
CA ALA A 111 11.05 -3.39 -28.31
C ALA A 111 9.63 -3.98 -28.27
N HIS A 112 9.10 -4.27 -29.44
CA HIS A 112 7.84 -5.00 -29.58
C HIS A 112 8.04 -6.48 -29.25
N LYS A 113 6.94 -7.15 -28.87
CA LYS A 113 6.94 -8.58 -28.55
C LYS A 113 7.58 -9.43 -29.64
N GLU A 114 7.31 -9.14 -30.91
CA GLU A 114 7.83 -9.92 -32.04
C GLU A 114 9.36 -9.81 -32.17
N ASN A 115 9.96 -8.72 -31.67
CA ASN A 115 11.40 -8.57 -31.61
C ASN A 115 12.02 -9.40 -30.48
N LEU A 116 11.36 -9.44 -29.33
CA LEU A 116 11.75 -10.28 -28.20
C LEU A 116 11.64 -11.77 -28.56
N ASP A 117 10.52 -12.20 -29.14
CA ASP A 117 10.30 -13.57 -29.60
C ASP A 117 11.38 -13.98 -30.62
N LYS A 118 11.71 -13.09 -31.57
CA LYS A 118 12.75 -13.38 -32.57
C LYS A 118 14.12 -13.50 -31.92
N PHE A 119 14.44 -12.61 -30.99
CA PHE A 119 15.70 -12.63 -30.26
C PHE A 119 15.87 -13.94 -29.48
N LEU A 120 14.87 -14.35 -28.69
CA LEU A 120 14.90 -15.60 -27.92
C LEU A 120 15.10 -16.83 -28.83
N ASN A 121 14.38 -16.89 -29.96
CA ASN A 121 14.59 -17.94 -30.97
C ASN A 121 16.02 -17.95 -31.53
N THR A 122 16.62 -16.78 -31.76
CA THR A 122 18.02 -16.69 -32.21
C THR A 122 18.99 -17.17 -31.13
N ILE A 123 18.69 -16.93 -29.85
CA ILE A 123 19.50 -17.43 -28.74
C ILE A 123 19.43 -18.96 -28.66
N HIS A 124 18.25 -19.57 -28.80
CA HIS A 124 18.13 -21.03 -28.86
C HIS A 124 18.91 -21.63 -30.05
N ASP A 125 18.85 -21.00 -31.22
CA ASP A 125 19.65 -21.43 -32.39
C ASP A 125 21.17 -21.34 -32.12
N LEU A 126 21.61 -20.29 -31.42
CA LEU A 126 23.01 -20.14 -31.01
C LEU A 126 23.46 -21.21 -30.01
N ILE A 127 22.59 -21.63 -29.09
CA ILE A 127 22.85 -22.75 -28.18
C ILE A 127 22.96 -24.07 -28.96
N ASN A 128 22.00 -24.34 -29.85
CA ASN A 128 22.00 -25.55 -30.68
C ASN A 128 23.26 -25.65 -31.55
N LYS A 129 23.74 -24.51 -32.06
CA LYS A 129 24.99 -24.41 -32.82
C LYS A 129 26.25 -24.37 -31.96
N LYS A 130 26.14 -24.53 -30.63
CA LYS A 130 27.23 -24.53 -29.65
C LYS A 130 28.03 -23.22 -29.58
N TYR A 131 27.47 -22.10 -30.02
CA TYR A 131 28.05 -20.77 -29.79
C TYR A 131 27.77 -20.29 -28.36
N LEU A 132 26.67 -20.71 -27.75
CA LEU A 132 26.32 -20.40 -26.37
C LEU A 132 26.15 -21.69 -25.56
N THR A 133 26.46 -21.60 -24.27
CA THR A 133 26.12 -22.61 -23.28
C THR A 133 24.80 -22.26 -22.59
N TYR A 134 24.22 -23.21 -21.86
CA TYR A 134 23.06 -22.91 -21.01
C TYR A 134 23.40 -21.96 -19.86
N GLN A 135 24.67 -21.90 -19.44
CA GLN A 135 25.09 -20.89 -18.46
C GLN A 135 25.06 -19.48 -19.08
N ASP A 136 25.58 -19.33 -20.31
CA ASP A 136 25.52 -18.04 -21.03
C ASP A 136 24.06 -17.58 -21.21
N TYR A 137 23.15 -18.51 -21.49
CA TYR A 137 21.72 -18.24 -21.59
C TYR A 137 21.10 -17.76 -20.27
N LYS A 138 21.44 -18.41 -19.15
CA LYS A 138 21.03 -17.98 -17.81
C LYS A 138 21.51 -16.55 -17.52
N ASP A 139 22.76 -16.26 -17.81
CA ASP A 139 23.36 -14.95 -17.55
C ASP A 139 22.68 -13.84 -18.38
N ILE A 140 22.21 -14.16 -19.58
CA ILE A 140 21.41 -13.25 -20.41
C ILE A 140 20.01 -13.02 -19.81
N LEU A 141 19.29 -14.10 -19.47
CA LEU A 141 17.92 -14.03 -18.95
C LEU A 141 17.81 -13.40 -17.56
N PHE A 142 18.77 -13.70 -16.70
CA PHE A 142 18.87 -13.22 -15.33
C PHE A 142 19.89 -12.10 -15.17
N PHE A 143 20.15 -11.37 -16.27
CA PHE A 143 21.03 -10.23 -16.25
C PHE A 143 20.71 -9.29 -15.08
N ASN A 144 21.77 -8.89 -14.38
CA ASN A 144 21.71 -7.94 -13.28
C ASN A 144 22.87 -6.96 -13.42
N SER A 145 22.57 -5.67 -13.49
CA SER A 145 23.58 -4.62 -13.57
C SER A 145 24.25 -4.39 -12.21
N GLN A 146 25.42 -3.73 -12.22
CA GLN A 146 26.07 -3.28 -10.98
C GLN A 146 25.20 -2.32 -10.14
N GLN A 147 24.22 -1.67 -10.77
CA GLN A 147 23.27 -0.77 -10.12
C GLN A 147 21.99 -1.51 -9.64
N GLY A 148 21.94 -2.83 -9.78
CA GLY A 148 20.77 -3.65 -9.43
C GLY A 148 19.65 -3.65 -10.48
N ILE A 149 19.89 -3.18 -11.70
CA ILE A 149 18.89 -3.21 -12.76
C ILE A 149 18.86 -4.63 -13.34
N ASN A 150 17.75 -5.35 -13.13
CA ASN A 150 17.54 -6.69 -13.68
C ASN A 150 16.32 -6.76 -14.61
N ALA A 151 16.13 -7.89 -15.29
CA ALA A 151 15.05 -8.08 -16.26
C ALA A 151 13.65 -7.81 -15.68
N LEU A 152 13.35 -8.34 -14.48
CA LEU A 152 12.07 -8.12 -13.81
C LEU A 152 11.87 -6.65 -13.44
N TYR A 153 12.90 -5.97 -12.92
CA TYR A 153 12.83 -4.55 -12.63
C TYR A 153 12.49 -3.72 -13.87
N ILE A 154 13.15 -4.01 -15.00
CA ILE A 154 12.89 -3.33 -16.27
C ILE A 154 11.42 -3.54 -16.65
N LEU A 155 10.94 -4.77 -16.68
CA LEU A 155 9.58 -5.05 -17.10
C LEU A 155 8.53 -4.50 -16.14
N LEU A 156 8.79 -4.48 -14.84
CA LEU A 156 7.85 -3.93 -13.87
C LEU A 156 7.81 -2.40 -13.93
N ARG A 157 8.89 -1.73 -14.34
CA ARG A 157 8.90 -0.27 -14.51
C ARG A 157 8.34 0.19 -15.85
N ASN A 158 8.40 -0.65 -16.89
CA ASN A 158 7.91 -0.32 -18.21
C ASN A 158 6.49 -0.87 -18.42
N GLU A 159 5.62 -0.10 -19.06
CA GLU A 159 4.20 -0.48 -19.26
C GLU A 159 3.98 -1.51 -20.39
N ASN A 160 5.02 -2.27 -20.76
CA ASN A 160 4.97 -3.25 -21.85
C ASN A 160 4.52 -4.62 -21.32
N ARG A 161 3.20 -4.83 -21.30
CA ARG A 161 2.57 -6.08 -20.81
C ARG A 161 2.87 -7.30 -21.65
N GLU A 162 3.00 -7.13 -22.96
CA GLU A 162 3.29 -8.24 -23.88
C GLU A 162 4.70 -8.80 -23.63
N ASN A 163 5.70 -7.93 -23.51
CA ASN A 163 7.06 -8.36 -23.20
C ASN A 163 7.15 -9.01 -21.81
N PHE A 164 6.40 -8.52 -20.83
CA PHE A 164 6.36 -9.14 -19.50
C PHE A 164 5.83 -10.58 -19.57
N GLN A 165 4.73 -10.79 -20.31
CA GLN A 165 4.17 -12.13 -20.49
C GLN A 165 5.09 -13.04 -21.29
N THR A 166 5.69 -12.55 -22.38
CA THR A 166 6.67 -13.32 -23.17
C THR A 166 7.87 -13.75 -22.31
N TYR A 167 8.39 -12.84 -21.48
CA TYR A 167 9.50 -13.15 -20.58
C TYR A 167 9.13 -14.25 -19.59
N LEU A 168 7.98 -14.16 -18.93
CA LEU A 168 7.53 -15.20 -17.98
C LEU A 168 7.32 -16.56 -18.67
N ASN A 169 6.71 -16.56 -19.85
CA ASN A 169 6.52 -17.78 -20.64
C ASN A 169 7.86 -18.45 -20.99
N GLU A 170 8.87 -17.66 -21.36
CA GLU A 170 10.21 -18.15 -21.66
C GLU A 170 10.89 -18.75 -20.43
N ILE A 171 10.73 -18.13 -19.25
CA ILE A 171 11.23 -18.68 -17.98
C ILE A 171 10.54 -20.01 -17.68
N HIS A 172 9.22 -20.07 -17.77
CA HIS A 172 8.47 -21.31 -17.51
C HIS A 172 8.88 -22.43 -18.46
N PHE A 173 8.98 -22.13 -19.76
CA PHE A 173 9.47 -23.06 -20.77
C PHE A 173 10.88 -23.56 -20.43
N SER A 174 11.78 -22.65 -20.07
CA SER A 174 13.17 -23.00 -19.72
C SER A 174 13.29 -23.90 -18.50
N ILE A 175 12.41 -23.73 -17.52
CA ILE A 175 12.34 -24.60 -16.33
C ILE A 175 11.80 -25.98 -16.71
N GLU A 176 10.73 -26.04 -17.53
CA GLU A 176 10.16 -27.30 -18.01
C GLU A 176 11.17 -28.11 -18.85
N GLN A 177 11.98 -27.43 -19.66
CA GLN A 177 13.08 -28.03 -20.42
C GLN A 177 14.33 -28.35 -19.57
N LYS A 178 14.29 -28.08 -18.25
CA LYS A 178 15.41 -28.28 -17.32
C LYS A 178 16.68 -27.50 -17.70
N ILE A 179 16.53 -26.41 -18.45
CA ILE A 179 17.61 -25.48 -18.79
C ILE A 179 17.95 -24.64 -17.56
N ILE A 180 16.92 -24.17 -16.86
CA ILE A 180 17.01 -23.37 -15.65
C ILE A 180 16.42 -24.16 -14.49
N SER A 181 17.06 -24.09 -13.31
CA SER A 181 16.48 -24.70 -12.12
C SER A 181 15.43 -23.77 -11.49
N VAL A 182 14.43 -24.36 -10.83
CA VAL A 182 13.44 -23.59 -10.07
C VAL A 182 14.12 -22.69 -9.04
N SER A 183 15.15 -23.20 -8.35
CA SER A 183 15.92 -22.43 -7.37
C SER A 183 16.63 -21.22 -7.97
N ASP A 184 17.18 -21.34 -9.18
CA ASP A 184 17.81 -20.19 -9.86
C ASP A 184 16.77 -19.08 -10.09
N TYR A 185 15.58 -19.45 -10.55
CA TYR A 185 14.52 -18.49 -10.81
C TYR A 185 13.97 -17.86 -9.54
N ILE A 186 13.69 -18.63 -8.49
CA ILE A 186 13.21 -18.08 -7.21
C ILE A 186 14.24 -17.12 -6.61
N ASN A 187 15.52 -17.47 -6.59
CA ASN A 187 16.59 -16.59 -6.14
C ASN A 187 16.61 -15.29 -6.95
N PHE A 188 16.52 -15.37 -8.28
CA PHE A 188 16.45 -14.19 -9.14
C PHE A 188 15.20 -13.33 -8.90
N PHE A 189 14.04 -13.96 -8.74
CA PHE A 189 12.76 -13.30 -8.47
C PHE A 189 12.79 -12.54 -7.13
N LEU A 190 13.35 -13.14 -6.08
CA LEU A 190 13.50 -12.50 -4.76
C LEU A 190 14.58 -11.40 -4.77
N LEU A 191 15.62 -11.54 -5.59
CA LEU A 191 16.61 -10.49 -5.82
C LEU A 191 16.00 -9.26 -6.50
N ALA A 192 15.01 -9.42 -7.39
CA ALA A 192 14.29 -8.29 -7.95
C ALA A 192 13.59 -7.45 -6.86
N ASN A 193 13.32 -8.03 -5.70
CA ASN A 193 12.70 -7.36 -4.55
C ASN A 193 13.68 -6.61 -3.64
N GLN A 194 14.91 -6.29 -4.07
CA GLN A 194 15.82 -5.50 -3.23
C GLN A 194 15.34 -4.04 -3.09
N PRO A 195 15.54 -3.38 -1.92
CA PRO A 195 15.04 -2.04 -1.65
C PRO A 195 15.58 -0.96 -2.62
N ALA A 196 16.80 -1.15 -3.11
CA ALA A 196 17.43 -0.29 -4.11
C ALA A 196 16.83 -0.48 -5.53
N ILE A 197 16.18 -1.62 -5.77
CA ILE A 197 15.66 -2.05 -7.06
C ILE A 197 14.17 -1.69 -7.15
N LEU A 198 13.33 -2.10 -6.20
CA LEU A 198 11.90 -1.76 -6.22
C LEU A 198 11.57 -0.54 -5.38
N HIS A 199 11.50 0.62 -6.02
CA HIS A 199 10.59 1.66 -5.53
C HIS A 199 9.16 1.12 -5.69
N PHE A 200 8.56 0.60 -4.62
CA PHE A 200 7.22 0.02 -4.66
C PHE A 200 6.20 0.96 -5.31
N ASN A 201 6.33 2.28 -5.17
CA ASN A 201 5.47 3.25 -5.87
C ASN A 201 5.48 3.09 -7.41
N ASN A 202 6.63 2.81 -8.01
CA ASN A 202 6.75 2.57 -9.45
C ASN A 202 6.14 1.22 -9.83
N LEU A 203 6.38 0.19 -9.01
CA LEU A 203 5.81 -1.14 -9.20
C LEU A 203 4.29 -1.11 -9.19
N ILE A 204 3.72 -0.42 -8.21
CA ILE A 204 2.29 -0.38 -7.94
C ILE A 204 1.55 0.31 -9.08
N ASN A 205 2.12 1.37 -9.65
CA ASN A 205 1.53 2.07 -10.80
C ASN A 205 1.72 1.35 -12.13
N SER A 206 2.46 0.25 -12.16
CA SER A 206 2.71 -0.50 -13.38
C SER A 206 1.48 -1.28 -13.82
N THR A 207 1.21 -1.27 -15.13
CA THR A 207 0.25 -2.18 -15.77
C THR A 207 0.63 -3.66 -15.57
N ASN A 208 1.90 -3.93 -15.25
CA ASN A 208 2.44 -5.27 -15.02
C ASN A 208 2.29 -5.75 -13.56
N PHE A 209 1.78 -4.93 -12.64
CA PHE A 209 1.56 -5.37 -11.25
C PHE A 209 0.61 -6.57 -11.16
N TYR A 210 -0.45 -6.59 -11.99
CA TYR A 210 -1.35 -7.74 -12.07
C TYR A 210 -0.63 -9.00 -12.55
N GLY A 211 0.28 -8.85 -13.52
CA GLY A 211 1.11 -9.95 -14.00
C GLY A 211 2.03 -10.49 -12.90
N LEU A 212 2.64 -9.61 -12.10
CA LEU A 212 3.46 -10.03 -10.95
C LEU A 212 2.66 -10.84 -9.93
N LEU A 213 1.43 -10.42 -9.62
CA LEU A 213 0.56 -11.18 -8.70
C LEU A 213 0.17 -12.54 -9.28
N ASN A 214 -0.09 -12.62 -10.59
CA ASN A 214 -0.34 -13.91 -11.24
C ASN A 214 0.88 -14.82 -11.21
N GLU A 215 2.08 -14.26 -11.38
CA GLU A 215 3.32 -15.01 -11.28
C GLU A 215 3.51 -15.55 -9.86
N LEU A 216 3.32 -14.73 -8.82
CA LEU A 216 3.33 -15.20 -7.43
C LEU A 216 2.35 -16.37 -7.22
N ASN A 217 1.16 -16.30 -7.82
CA ASN A 217 0.17 -17.38 -7.73
C ASN A 217 0.64 -18.65 -8.41
N TYR A 218 1.19 -18.51 -9.61
CA TYR A 218 1.76 -19.61 -10.36
C TYR A 218 2.86 -20.31 -9.55
N LEU A 219 3.76 -19.54 -8.94
CA LEU A 219 4.85 -20.07 -8.11
C LEU A 219 4.33 -20.80 -6.86
N ILE A 220 3.28 -20.28 -6.21
CA ILE A 220 2.63 -20.91 -5.06
C ILE A 220 1.92 -22.21 -5.47
N GLU A 221 1.14 -22.18 -6.55
CA GLU A 221 0.36 -23.34 -7.03
C GLU A 221 1.28 -24.48 -7.52
N ARG A 222 2.45 -24.14 -8.05
CA ARG A 222 3.52 -25.11 -8.41
C ARG A 222 4.38 -25.56 -7.24
N GLN A 223 4.16 -25.01 -6.04
CA GLN A 223 4.98 -25.26 -4.84
C GLN A 223 6.47 -24.91 -5.03
N TRP A 224 6.75 -23.93 -5.90
CA TRP A 224 8.12 -23.45 -6.14
C TRP A 224 8.52 -22.38 -5.14
N LEU A 225 7.55 -21.56 -4.71
CA LEU A 225 7.74 -20.56 -3.66
C LEU A 225 7.30 -21.14 -2.32
N THR A 226 8.11 -20.96 -1.29
CA THR A 226 7.76 -21.31 0.09
C THR A 226 7.01 -20.17 0.78
N THR A 227 6.36 -20.50 1.90
CA THR A 227 5.64 -19.51 2.70
C THR A 227 6.56 -18.45 3.29
N GLU A 228 7.78 -18.85 3.66
CA GLU A 228 8.85 -18.03 4.19
C GLU A 228 9.33 -17.02 3.15
N GLU A 229 9.64 -17.47 1.94
CA GLU A 229 10.09 -16.61 0.84
C GLU A 229 9.01 -15.61 0.42
N PHE A 230 7.73 -16.02 0.41
CA PHE A 230 6.63 -15.10 0.16
C PHE A 230 6.49 -14.05 1.27
N CYS A 231 6.59 -14.47 2.53
CA CYS A 231 6.55 -13.54 3.66
C CYS A 231 7.73 -12.57 3.65
N GLU A 232 8.93 -13.04 3.30
CA GLU A 232 10.09 -12.19 3.06
C GLU A 232 9.80 -11.19 1.93
N PHE A 233 9.22 -11.66 0.83
CA PHE A 233 8.91 -10.81 -0.31
C PHE A 233 7.92 -9.69 0.04
N ILE A 234 6.78 -10.03 0.64
CA ILE A 234 5.73 -9.06 1.02
C ILE A 234 6.18 -8.16 2.17
N GLY A 235 6.97 -8.71 3.11
CA GLY A 235 7.46 -8.02 4.30
C GLY A 235 8.67 -7.12 4.04
N LYS A 236 9.32 -7.24 2.88
CA LYS A 236 10.49 -6.45 2.50
C LYS A 236 10.15 -4.96 2.50
N ARG A 237 11.10 -4.16 2.97
CA ARG A 237 10.94 -2.70 3.13
C ARG A 237 11.73 -1.97 2.07
N ASP A 238 11.14 -0.93 1.48
CA ASP A 238 11.85 -0.03 0.59
C ASP A 238 12.83 0.89 1.35
N VAL A 239 13.53 1.75 0.60
CA VAL A 239 14.47 2.76 1.16
C VAL A 239 13.83 3.71 2.18
N ASN A 240 12.51 3.84 2.18
CA ASN A 240 11.76 4.68 3.11
C ASN A 240 11.14 3.87 4.26
N GLY A 241 11.45 2.57 4.36
CA GLY A 241 10.95 1.67 5.38
C GLY A 241 9.51 1.18 5.17
N TYR A 242 8.89 1.39 4.01
CA TYR A 242 7.55 0.91 3.69
C TYR A 242 7.58 -0.49 3.10
N THR A 243 6.67 -1.36 3.54
CA THR A 243 6.41 -2.64 2.84
C THR A 243 5.54 -2.42 1.61
N LEU A 244 5.43 -3.44 0.74
CA LEU A 244 4.57 -3.38 -0.45
C LEU A 244 3.15 -2.90 -0.12
N LEU A 245 2.54 -3.49 0.92
CA LEU A 245 1.17 -3.13 1.33
C LEU A 245 1.06 -1.68 1.80
N HIS A 246 2.07 -1.17 2.52
CA HIS A 246 2.07 0.24 2.91
C HIS A 246 2.14 1.16 1.69
N SER A 247 2.99 0.85 0.72
CA SER A 247 3.13 1.66 -0.50
C SER A 247 1.85 1.65 -1.33
N ILE A 248 1.12 0.52 -1.37
CA ILE A 248 -0.19 0.43 -2.05
C ILE A 248 -1.21 1.32 -1.33
N ILE A 249 -1.30 1.22 0.00
CA ILE A 249 -2.23 2.01 0.81
C ILE A 249 -1.89 3.52 0.76
N LYS A 250 -0.61 3.86 0.58
CA LYS A 250 -0.14 5.23 0.42
C LYS A 250 -0.53 5.86 -0.91
N ASN A 251 -0.71 5.04 -1.94
CA ASN A 251 -1.02 5.52 -3.27
C ASN A 251 -2.53 5.55 -3.50
N GLU A 252 -3.10 6.76 -3.51
CA GLU A 252 -4.56 6.97 -3.53
C GLU A 252 -5.25 6.46 -4.81
N THR A 253 -4.53 6.33 -5.92
CA THR A 253 -5.12 5.90 -7.20
C THR A 253 -5.26 4.38 -7.30
N ASN A 254 -4.71 3.61 -6.37
CA ASN A 254 -4.51 2.19 -6.57
C ASN A 254 -5.36 1.24 -5.73
N ILE A 255 -6.66 1.55 -5.68
CA ILE A 255 -7.67 0.69 -5.03
C ILE A 255 -7.73 -0.69 -5.72
N ALA A 256 -7.55 -0.75 -7.03
CA ALA A 256 -7.56 -2.02 -7.77
C ALA A 256 -6.43 -2.95 -7.32
N SER A 257 -5.19 -2.46 -7.22
CA SER A 257 -4.06 -3.26 -6.73
C SER A 257 -4.21 -3.64 -5.26
N LEU A 258 -4.77 -2.75 -4.43
CA LEU A 258 -5.11 -3.08 -3.05
C LEU A 258 -6.08 -4.25 -2.99
N ARG A 259 -7.19 -4.19 -3.74
CA ARG A 259 -8.17 -5.29 -3.80
C ARG A 259 -7.53 -6.58 -4.27
N LEU A 260 -6.69 -6.53 -5.31
CA LEU A 260 -6.01 -7.70 -5.84
C LEU A 260 -5.12 -8.36 -4.79
N ILE A 261 -4.24 -7.60 -4.14
CA ILE A 261 -3.32 -8.18 -3.16
C ILE A 261 -4.04 -8.66 -1.88
N LEU A 262 -5.06 -7.95 -1.42
CA LEU A 262 -5.87 -8.38 -0.28
C LEU A 262 -6.67 -9.66 -0.61
N THR A 263 -7.25 -9.73 -1.81
CA THR A 263 -7.93 -10.95 -2.29
C THR A 263 -6.97 -12.12 -2.37
N GLN A 264 -5.74 -11.85 -2.82
CA GLN A 264 -4.70 -12.87 -2.90
C GLN A 264 -4.29 -13.39 -1.52
N LEU A 265 -4.00 -12.50 -0.57
CA LEU A 265 -3.70 -12.87 0.82
C LEU A 265 -4.84 -13.68 1.44
N LYS A 266 -6.10 -13.30 1.17
CA LYS A 266 -7.29 -14.05 1.58
C LYS A 266 -7.32 -15.46 0.98
N LYS A 267 -7.11 -15.59 -0.33
CA LYS A 267 -7.12 -16.86 -1.07
C LYS A 267 -6.09 -17.84 -0.50
N ILE A 268 -4.83 -17.41 -0.36
CA ILE A 268 -3.75 -18.30 0.09
C ILE A 268 -3.86 -18.66 1.58
N THR A 269 -4.43 -17.78 2.40
CA THR A 269 -4.69 -18.10 3.83
C THR A 269 -5.85 -19.08 3.96
N LYS A 270 -6.92 -18.93 3.16
CA LYS A 270 -8.02 -19.90 3.10
C LYS A 270 -7.56 -21.29 2.67
N ALA A 271 -6.63 -21.34 1.72
CA ALA A 271 -6.01 -22.58 1.26
C ALA A 271 -5.07 -23.21 2.29
N GLN A 272 -4.92 -22.62 3.49
CA GLN A 272 -3.99 -23.04 4.54
C GLN A 272 -2.52 -23.05 4.10
N TRP A 273 -2.20 -22.43 2.96
CA TRP A 273 -0.83 -22.28 2.50
C TRP A 273 -0.13 -21.18 3.30
N LEU A 274 -0.79 -20.04 3.54
CA LEU A 274 -0.29 -19.00 4.44
C LEU A 274 -0.90 -19.20 5.84
N GLU A 275 -0.04 -19.35 6.85
CA GLU A 275 -0.48 -19.46 8.24
C GLU A 275 -1.11 -18.16 8.77
N THR A 276 -2.10 -18.31 9.65
CA THR A 276 -2.78 -17.19 10.32
C THR A 276 -1.83 -16.22 11.02
N ASN A 277 -0.79 -16.73 11.68
CA ASN A 277 0.19 -15.89 12.40
C ASN A 277 1.01 -15.06 11.40
N LYS A 278 1.44 -15.66 10.29
CA LYS A 278 2.19 -14.97 9.23
C LYS A 278 1.34 -13.90 8.53
N LEU A 279 0.06 -14.19 8.27
CA LEU A 279 -0.87 -13.16 7.78
C LEU A 279 -0.98 -12.00 8.78
N ALA A 280 -1.12 -12.30 10.08
CA ALA A 280 -1.13 -11.27 11.10
C ALA A 280 0.16 -10.44 11.07
N ASP A 281 1.34 -11.06 11.01
CA ASP A 281 2.62 -10.34 10.95
C ASP A 281 2.71 -9.37 9.76
N ILE A 282 2.23 -9.78 8.58
CA ILE A 282 2.12 -8.91 7.40
C ILE A 282 1.23 -7.69 7.69
N LEU A 283 0.07 -7.90 8.32
CA LEU A 283 -0.87 -6.82 8.65
C LEU A 283 -0.39 -5.93 9.81
N PHE A 284 0.42 -6.48 10.71
CA PHE A 284 0.99 -5.80 11.88
C PHE A 284 2.24 -5.00 11.54
N ALA A 285 2.80 -5.19 10.34
CA ALA A 285 3.94 -4.44 9.87
C ALA A 285 3.68 -2.94 10.06
N LYS A 286 4.69 -2.25 10.61
CA LYS A 286 4.65 -0.81 10.86
C LYS A 286 5.62 -0.07 9.97
N THR A 287 5.26 1.13 9.54
CA THR A 287 6.19 2.09 8.92
C THR A 287 7.22 2.62 9.94
N PRO A 288 8.28 3.36 9.52
CA PRO A 288 9.22 3.97 10.47
C PRO A 288 8.56 4.93 11.47
N ARG A 289 7.45 5.57 11.10
CA ARG A 289 6.64 6.40 12.00
C ARG A 289 5.67 5.60 12.88
N SER A 290 5.87 4.29 12.95
CA SER A 290 5.03 3.32 13.65
C SER A 290 3.56 3.27 13.19
N PHE A 291 3.24 3.80 12.00
CA PHE A 291 1.90 3.62 11.43
C PHE A 291 1.70 2.18 11.00
N SER A 292 0.60 1.57 11.44
CA SER A 292 0.09 0.32 10.87
C SER A 292 -0.63 0.58 9.54
N ILE A 293 -1.02 -0.48 8.84
CA ILE A 293 -1.82 -0.37 7.61
C ILE A 293 -3.14 0.39 7.82
N ILE A 294 -3.78 0.23 9.00
CA ILE A 294 -5.04 0.92 9.35
C ILE A 294 -4.76 2.41 9.57
N HIS A 295 -3.70 2.74 10.31
CA HIS A 295 -3.33 4.15 10.51
C HIS A 295 -3.02 4.83 9.18
N LEU A 296 -2.28 4.14 8.31
CA LEU A 296 -1.86 4.69 7.03
C LEU A 296 -3.08 4.92 6.12
N ALA A 297 -4.02 3.96 6.06
CA ALA A 297 -5.25 4.09 5.29
C ALA A 297 -6.11 5.30 5.73
N VAL A 298 -6.14 5.59 7.04
CA VAL A 298 -6.84 6.75 7.60
C VAL A 298 -6.10 8.06 7.32
N PHE A 299 -4.79 8.06 7.53
CA PHE A 299 -3.98 9.26 7.44
C PHE A 299 -3.85 9.78 6.01
N ASN A 300 -3.78 8.88 5.03
CA ASN A 300 -3.69 9.23 3.61
C ASN A 300 -5.01 9.70 3.01
N ASN A 301 -6.04 9.91 3.83
CA ASN A 301 -7.25 10.60 3.40
C ASN A 301 -8.01 9.94 2.22
N ASN A 302 -7.76 8.68 1.93
CA ASN A 302 -8.54 7.97 0.94
C ASN A 302 -9.59 7.11 1.65
N LEU A 303 -10.81 7.64 1.74
CA LEU A 303 -11.93 6.95 2.40
C LEU A 303 -12.21 5.59 1.77
N ASN A 304 -12.01 5.44 0.45
CA ASN A 304 -12.22 4.17 -0.22
C ASN A 304 -11.14 3.15 0.17
N VAL A 305 -9.87 3.55 0.23
CA VAL A 305 -8.78 2.70 0.75
C VAL A 305 -9.05 2.28 2.19
N ALA A 306 -9.47 3.21 3.06
CA ALA A 306 -9.85 2.88 4.44
C ALA A 306 -11.00 1.87 4.51
N LYS A 307 -12.05 2.05 3.69
CA LYS A 307 -13.17 1.09 3.60
C LYS A 307 -12.69 -0.30 3.17
N GLU A 308 -11.87 -0.39 2.13
CA GLU A 308 -11.36 -1.69 1.65
C GLU A 308 -10.52 -2.41 2.70
N VAL A 309 -9.60 -1.71 3.37
CA VAL A 309 -8.79 -2.29 4.44
C VAL A 309 -9.66 -2.78 5.60
N LEU A 310 -10.63 -1.98 6.04
CA LEU A 310 -11.52 -2.36 7.15
C LEU A 310 -12.47 -3.52 6.79
N VAL A 311 -13.01 -3.54 5.57
CA VAL A 311 -13.83 -4.66 5.07
C VAL A 311 -12.99 -5.93 5.04
N PHE A 312 -11.78 -5.88 4.49
CA PHE A 312 -10.87 -7.02 4.47
C PHE A 312 -10.55 -7.54 5.88
N LEU A 313 -10.25 -6.66 6.84
CA LEU A 313 -9.97 -7.07 8.21
C LEU A 313 -11.18 -7.72 8.90
N ASN A 314 -12.38 -7.19 8.64
CA ASN A 314 -13.63 -7.77 9.15
C ASN A 314 -13.87 -9.16 8.54
N ASP A 315 -13.66 -9.32 7.25
CA ASP A 315 -13.73 -10.63 6.57
C ASP A 315 -12.72 -11.61 7.16
N CYS A 316 -11.48 -11.18 7.39
CA CYS A 316 -10.43 -12.04 7.95
C CYS A 316 -10.79 -12.55 9.35
N VAL A 317 -11.35 -11.72 10.23
CA VAL A 317 -11.76 -12.19 11.57
C VAL A 317 -13.04 -13.03 11.51
N GLN A 318 -13.99 -12.67 10.64
CA GLN A 318 -15.24 -13.41 10.47
C GLN A 318 -15.00 -14.83 9.94
N GLU A 319 -14.13 -14.96 8.94
CA GLU A 319 -13.76 -16.22 8.31
C GLU A 319 -12.63 -16.96 9.05
N LYS A 320 -12.24 -16.47 10.24
CA LYS A 320 -11.19 -17.06 11.10
C LYS A 320 -9.81 -17.16 10.45
N LEU A 321 -9.51 -16.30 9.47
CA LEU A 321 -8.19 -16.16 8.86
C LEU A 321 -7.19 -15.48 9.81
N ILE A 322 -7.71 -14.64 10.71
CA ILE A 322 -7.00 -14.11 11.88
C ILE A 322 -7.79 -14.36 13.16
N THR A 323 -7.11 -14.41 14.30
CA THR A 323 -7.76 -14.55 15.60
C THR A 323 -8.39 -13.23 16.05
N VAL A 324 -9.37 -13.31 16.96
CA VAL A 324 -9.94 -12.14 17.63
C VAL A 324 -8.86 -11.34 18.38
N ASN A 325 -7.87 -12.02 18.97
CA ASN A 325 -6.75 -11.37 19.65
C ASN A 325 -5.87 -10.58 18.66
N HIS A 326 -5.59 -11.13 17.47
CA HIS A 326 -4.89 -10.40 16.42
C HIS A 326 -5.67 -9.16 15.99
N PHE A 327 -6.98 -9.29 15.77
CA PHE A 327 -7.85 -8.17 15.41
C PHE A 327 -7.84 -7.07 16.48
N GLN A 328 -7.97 -7.43 17.77
CA GLN A 328 -7.91 -6.47 18.88
C GLN A 328 -6.55 -5.77 18.97
N ALA A 329 -5.46 -6.51 18.81
CA ALA A 329 -4.13 -5.96 18.86
C ALA A 329 -3.87 -4.98 17.70
N LEU A 330 -4.36 -5.24 16.49
CA LEU A 330 -4.29 -4.31 15.35
C LEU A 330 -4.91 -2.95 15.65
N TYR A 331 -6.12 -2.95 16.23
CA TYR A 331 -6.82 -1.71 16.59
C TYR A 331 -6.12 -0.93 17.71
N LEU A 332 -5.49 -1.64 18.64
CA LEU A 332 -4.76 -1.02 19.76
C LEU A 332 -3.36 -0.54 19.41
N GLN A 333 -2.83 -0.88 18.22
CA GLN A 333 -1.54 -0.36 17.81
C GLN A 333 -1.55 1.17 17.87
N CYS A 334 -0.42 1.73 18.28
CA CYS A 334 -0.22 3.16 18.33
C CYS A 334 0.91 3.56 17.38
N ASN A 335 0.78 4.75 16.79
CA ASN A 335 1.85 5.37 16.02
C ASN A 335 2.94 5.96 16.94
N GLN A 336 3.96 6.59 16.36
CA GLN A 336 5.09 7.19 17.11
C GLN A 336 4.68 8.27 18.13
N THR A 337 3.51 8.89 17.93
CA THR A 337 2.97 9.91 18.84
C THR A 337 2.10 9.31 19.96
N GLY A 338 1.96 7.98 20.01
CA GLY A 338 1.11 7.28 20.97
C GLY A 338 -0.38 7.28 20.62
N LEU A 339 -0.75 7.75 19.43
CA LEU A 339 -2.14 7.75 18.99
C LEU A 339 -2.52 6.38 18.45
N ASN A 340 -3.63 5.83 18.94
CA ASN A 340 -4.27 4.66 18.36
C ASN A 340 -4.96 5.02 17.02
N VAL A 341 -5.53 4.01 16.35
CA VAL A 341 -6.17 4.17 15.03
C VAL A 341 -7.34 5.15 15.05
N PHE A 342 -8.17 5.13 16.11
CA PHE A 342 -9.33 6.01 16.23
C PHE A 342 -8.92 7.45 16.53
N ALA A 343 -7.98 7.64 17.46
CA ALA A 343 -7.39 8.94 17.75
C ALA A 343 -6.75 9.57 16.49
N SER A 344 -6.10 8.73 15.67
CA SER A 344 -5.54 9.16 14.38
C SER A 344 -6.62 9.59 13.40
N ALA A 345 -7.77 8.90 13.34
CA ALA A 345 -8.92 9.30 12.53
C ALA A 345 -9.49 10.66 12.95
N VAL A 346 -9.67 10.88 14.25
CA VAL A 346 -10.12 12.18 14.79
C VAL A 346 -9.11 13.29 14.46
N LYS A 347 -7.81 13.02 14.60
CA LYS A 347 -6.74 13.98 14.27
C LYS A 347 -6.75 14.42 12.80
N THR A 348 -7.26 13.60 11.87
CA THR A 348 -7.36 14.02 10.47
C THR A 348 -8.32 15.19 10.25
N GLY A 349 -9.24 15.46 11.20
CA GLY A 349 -10.23 16.52 11.07
C GLY A 349 -11.34 16.21 10.05
N ARG A 350 -11.49 14.95 9.62
CA ARG A 350 -12.45 14.54 8.58
C ARG A 350 -13.60 13.71 9.15
N LEU A 351 -14.81 14.25 9.05
CA LEU A 351 -16.01 13.64 9.58
C LEU A 351 -16.25 12.22 9.04
N GLU A 352 -16.07 12.01 7.74
CA GLU A 352 -16.33 10.70 7.11
C GLU A 352 -15.41 9.60 7.64
N ASN A 353 -14.15 9.90 7.95
CA ASN A 353 -13.23 8.96 8.57
C ASN A 353 -13.67 8.62 10.00
N VAL A 354 -14.08 9.64 10.77
CA VAL A 354 -14.56 9.46 12.14
C VAL A 354 -15.82 8.59 12.17
N LYS A 355 -16.81 8.87 11.31
CA LYS A 355 -18.02 8.06 11.15
C LYS A 355 -17.72 6.63 10.74
N LEU A 356 -16.85 6.44 9.74
CA LEU A 356 -16.46 5.11 9.28
C LEU A 356 -15.87 4.28 10.42
N PHE A 357 -14.97 4.86 11.22
CA PHE A 357 -14.34 4.16 12.33
C PHE A 357 -15.31 3.87 13.48
N ILE A 358 -16.17 4.83 13.85
CA ILE A 358 -17.20 4.62 14.88
C ILE A 358 -18.11 3.46 14.48
N ASN A 359 -18.64 3.48 13.25
CA ASN A 359 -19.51 2.42 12.74
C ASN A 359 -18.80 1.06 12.71
N THR A 360 -17.52 1.05 12.31
CA THR A 360 -16.72 -0.18 12.25
C THR A 360 -16.45 -0.74 13.65
N ILE A 361 -16.09 0.11 14.62
CA ILE A 361 -15.87 -0.29 16.02
C ILE A 361 -17.18 -0.84 16.61
N GLN A 362 -18.30 -0.15 16.42
CA GLN A 362 -19.61 -0.60 16.91
C GLN A 362 -19.99 -1.97 16.33
N ARG A 363 -19.86 -2.15 15.00
CA ARG A 363 -20.10 -3.44 14.35
C ARG A 363 -19.19 -4.54 14.90
N ALA A 364 -17.91 -4.24 15.11
CA ALA A 364 -16.95 -5.21 15.66
C ALA A 364 -17.27 -5.57 17.13
N VAL A 365 -17.82 -4.65 17.92
CA VAL A 365 -18.33 -4.95 19.28
C VAL A 365 -19.58 -5.83 19.21
N THR A 366 -20.55 -5.52 18.36
CA THR A 366 -21.77 -6.34 18.16
C THR A 366 -21.42 -7.76 17.74
N ASN A 367 -20.42 -7.91 16.85
CA ASN A 367 -19.92 -9.21 16.42
C ASN A 367 -18.99 -9.90 17.43
N LYS A 368 -18.77 -9.31 18.62
CA LYS A 368 -17.90 -9.81 19.69
C LYS A 368 -16.41 -9.94 19.27
N TRP A 369 -15.98 -9.23 18.24
CA TRP A 369 -14.57 -9.15 17.83
C TRP A 369 -13.79 -8.14 18.69
N LEU A 370 -14.46 -7.08 19.18
CA LEU A 370 -13.90 -6.16 20.17
C LEU A 370 -14.62 -6.32 21.51
N SER A 371 -13.86 -6.45 22.59
CA SER A 371 -14.42 -6.38 23.94
C SER A 371 -14.66 -4.93 24.36
N PHE A 372 -15.54 -4.72 25.35
CA PHE A 372 -15.79 -3.39 25.92
C PHE A 372 -14.51 -2.75 26.48
N ARG A 373 -13.60 -3.55 27.05
CA ARG A 373 -12.29 -3.08 27.50
C ARG A 373 -11.46 -2.49 26.37
N ILE A 374 -11.47 -3.10 25.18
CA ILE A 374 -10.76 -2.59 24.00
C ILE A 374 -11.45 -1.34 23.46
N CYS A 375 -12.78 -1.35 23.36
CA CYS A 375 -13.56 -0.18 22.95
C CYS A 375 -13.24 1.04 23.85
N ARG A 376 -13.23 0.86 25.17
CA ARG A 376 -12.82 1.90 26.12
C ARG A 376 -11.40 2.40 25.86
N LYS A 377 -10.43 1.52 25.58
CA LYS A 377 -9.07 1.98 25.25
C LYS A 377 -9.07 2.83 23.97
N LEU A 378 -9.82 2.45 22.93
CA LEU A 378 -9.83 3.20 21.67
C LEU A 378 -10.32 4.65 21.86
N PHE A 379 -11.40 4.85 22.61
CA PHE A 379 -11.98 6.17 22.84
C PHE A 379 -11.25 7.00 23.91
N PHE A 380 -10.58 6.38 24.88
CA PHE A 380 -10.11 7.09 26.08
C PHE A 380 -8.58 7.13 26.22
N GLN A 381 -7.84 6.30 25.46
CA GLN A 381 -6.38 6.23 25.59
C GLN A 381 -5.73 7.54 25.15
N ALA A 382 -4.88 8.09 26.02
CA ALA A 382 -4.07 9.25 25.75
C ALA A 382 -2.86 8.92 24.87
N SER A 383 -2.42 9.92 24.11
CA SER A 383 -1.16 9.93 23.37
C SER A 383 0.06 10.02 24.30
N ASN A 384 1.26 10.03 23.73
CA ASN A 384 2.50 10.23 24.48
C ASN A 384 2.59 11.61 25.14
N ILE A 385 1.80 12.58 24.68
CA ILE A 385 1.71 13.93 25.26
C ILE A 385 0.43 14.13 26.08
N GLY A 386 -0.24 13.04 26.47
CA GLY A 386 -1.45 13.08 27.32
C GLY A 386 -2.74 13.44 26.57
N THR A 387 -2.67 13.82 25.29
CA THR A 387 -3.85 14.17 24.47
C THR A 387 -4.73 12.96 24.19
N THR A 388 -6.00 13.00 24.63
CA THR A 388 -7.01 11.97 24.32
C THR A 388 -7.73 12.24 22.99
N PRO A 389 -8.47 11.28 22.43
CA PRO A 389 -9.34 11.53 21.27
C PRO A 389 -10.32 12.70 21.46
N LEU A 390 -10.81 12.93 22.67
CA LEU A 390 -11.67 14.08 22.98
C LEU A 390 -10.92 15.41 22.84
N HIS A 391 -9.68 15.50 23.34
CA HIS A 391 -8.85 16.70 23.12
C HIS A 391 -8.69 16.96 21.62
N LEU A 392 -8.40 15.92 20.83
CA LEU A 392 -8.25 16.05 19.37
C LEU A 392 -9.55 16.51 18.70
N ALA A 393 -10.71 16.00 19.12
CA ALA A 393 -12.00 16.42 18.59
C ALA A 393 -12.26 17.91 18.89
N ILE A 394 -11.94 18.36 20.11
CA ILE A 394 -12.06 19.77 20.51
C ILE A 394 -11.11 20.66 19.72
N LEU A 395 -9.82 20.29 19.65
CA LEU A 395 -8.76 21.00 18.94
C LEU A 395 -8.96 21.05 17.43
N SER A 396 -9.70 20.11 16.84
CA SER A 396 -10.01 20.13 15.41
C SER A 396 -10.81 21.36 14.99
N GLY A 397 -11.46 22.06 15.92
CA GLY A 397 -12.39 23.16 15.64
C GLY A 397 -13.68 22.74 14.91
N ASN A 398 -13.79 21.48 14.48
CA ASN A 398 -14.92 20.98 13.73
C ASN A 398 -16.04 20.53 14.68
N GLN A 399 -17.13 21.30 14.71
CA GLN A 399 -18.28 21.04 15.57
C GLN A 399 -18.93 19.68 15.29
N THR A 400 -19.03 19.28 14.02
CA THR A 400 -19.67 18.02 13.64
C THR A 400 -18.87 16.80 14.08
N ILE A 401 -17.53 16.89 14.14
CA ILE A 401 -16.68 15.81 14.69
C ILE A 401 -16.90 15.66 16.19
N LEU A 402 -17.02 16.79 16.90
CA LEU A 402 -17.29 16.79 18.33
C LEU A 402 -18.67 16.18 18.63
N GLU A 403 -19.69 16.55 17.84
CA GLU A 403 -21.04 15.97 17.90
C GLU A 403 -21.05 14.46 17.67
N GLU A 404 -20.37 14.00 16.60
CA GLU A 404 -20.27 12.58 16.27
C GLU A 404 -19.56 11.79 17.39
N TYR A 405 -18.50 12.37 17.98
CA TYR A 405 -17.80 11.77 19.10
C TYR A 405 -18.70 11.63 20.34
N PHE A 406 -19.45 12.68 20.69
CA PHE A 406 -20.39 12.63 21.82
C PHE A 406 -21.56 11.67 21.57
N LEU A 407 -22.06 11.60 20.33
CA LEU A 407 -23.06 10.62 19.96
C LEU A 407 -22.53 9.20 20.19
N ALA A 408 -21.29 8.92 19.77
CA ALA A 408 -20.65 7.62 20.02
C ALA A 408 -20.48 7.32 21.51
N LEU A 409 -20.15 8.32 22.34
CA LEU A 409 -20.11 8.16 23.80
C LEU A 409 -21.48 7.82 24.38
N LYS A 410 -22.55 8.50 23.95
CA LYS A 410 -23.92 8.25 24.41
C LYS A 410 -24.40 6.85 24.03
N VAL A 411 -24.18 6.45 22.78
CA VAL A 411 -24.47 5.08 22.31
C VAL A 411 -23.68 4.07 23.13
N GLY A 412 -22.38 4.31 23.34
CA GLY A 412 -21.55 3.41 24.12
C GLY A 412 -21.96 3.33 25.60
N TYR A 413 -22.42 4.42 26.20
CA TYR A 413 -22.97 4.42 27.56
C TYR A 413 -24.26 3.61 27.64
N ALA A 414 -25.21 3.84 26.72
CA ALA A 414 -26.48 3.11 26.67
C ALA A 414 -26.29 1.60 26.44
N GLN A 415 -25.28 1.22 25.65
CA GLN A 415 -24.93 -0.16 25.36
C GLN A 415 -23.99 -0.79 26.41
N GLY A 416 -23.60 -0.05 27.45
CA GLY A 416 -22.75 -0.54 28.54
C GLY A 416 -21.27 -0.68 28.20
N TYR A 417 -20.81 -0.11 27.08
CA TYR A 417 -19.39 -0.10 26.69
C TYR A 417 -18.55 0.76 27.64
N PHE A 418 -19.15 1.84 28.15
CA PHE A 418 -18.55 2.81 29.04
C PHE A 418 -19.39 2.96 30.30
N LYS A 419 -18.73 3.24 31.42
CA LYS A 419 -19.37 3.60 32.67
C LYS A 419 -19.23 5.08 32.93
N GLU A 420 -20.05 5.60 33.83
CA GLU A 420 -20.00 7.00 34.25
C GLU A 420 -18.60 7.40 34.78
N ILE A 421 -17.93 6.47 35.47
CA ILE A 421 -16.55 6.66 35.94
C ILE A 421 -15.55 6.82 34.79
N ASP A 422 -15.77 6.18 33.64
CA ASP A 422 -14.91 6.34 32.47
C ASP A 422 -15.07 7.76 31.90
N ILE A 423 -16.30 8.28 31.85
CA ILE A 423 -16.58 9.68 31.44
C ILE A 423 -15.88 10.66 32.37
N LYS A 424 -15.98 10.45 33.69
CA LYS A 424 -15.24 11.26 34.68
C LYS A 424 -13.73 11.26 34.37
N LEU A 425 -13.13 10.08 34.16
CA LEU A 425 -11.71 9.95 33.87
C LEU A 425 -11.32 10.64 32.55
N LEU A 426 -12.15 10.55 31.51
CA LEU A 426 -11.89 11.21 30.21
C LEU A 426 -11.75 12.72 30.36
N PHE A 427 -12.63 13.33 31.14
CA PHE A 427 -12.66 14.78 31.35
C PHE A 427 -11.67 15.26 32.40
N GLN A 428 -11.19 14.39 33.29
CA GLN A 428 -10.13 14.71 34.26
C GLN A 428 -8.73 14.49 33.70
N LYS A 429 -8.59 13.74 32.61
CA LYS A 429 -7.30 13.47 31.99
C LYS A 429 -6.76 14.76 31.38
N SER A 430 -5.68 15.28 31.94
CA SER A 430 -4.95 16.38 31.34
C SER A 430 -3.94 15.91 30.30
N ASP A 431 -3.62 16.78 29.35
CA ASP A 431 -2.42 16.66 28.54
C ASP A 431 -1.14 16.96 29.36
N ASN A 432 0.02 16.92 28.71
CA ASN A 432 1.31 17.23 29.36
C ASN A 432 1.46 18.70 29.79
N ASN A 433 0.59 19.61 29.33
CA ASN A 433 0.54 21.00 29.76
C ASN A 433 -0.46 21.20 30.92
N GLY A 434 -1.07 20.13 31.43
CA GLY A 434 -2.10 20.23 32.47
C GLY A 434 -3.48 20.62 31.93
N HIS A 435 -3.65 20.74 30.61
CA HIS A 435 -4.92 21.12 30.00
C HIS A 435 -5.89 19.95 29.98
N THR A 436 -7.07 20.13 30.57
CA THR A 436 -8.17 19.17 30.47
C THR A 436 -9.08 19.49 29.27
N PRO A 437 -9.96 18.55 28.84
CA PRO A 437 -10.91 18.85 27.76
C PRO A 437 -11.78 20.07 28.01
N LEU A 438 -12.17 20.32 29.27
CA LEU A 438 -12.92 21.52 29.64
C LEU A 438 -12.08 22.78 29.46
N TYR A 439 -10.82 22.74 29.88
CA TYR A 439 -9.89 23.86 29.66
C TYR A 439 -9.73 24.16 28.16
N GLU A 440 -9.49 23.14 27.34
CA GLU A 440 -9.30 23.31 25.90
C GLU A 440 -10.52 23.94 25.21
N VAL A 441 -11.75 23.51 25.52
CA VAL A 441 -12.94 24.14 24.89
C VAL A 441 -13.11 25.59 25.31
N VAL A 442 -12.74 25.92 26.55
CA VAL A 442 -12.88 27.27 27.12
C VAL A 442 -11.86 28.21 26.49
N GLN A 443 -10.62 27.77 26.32
CA GLN A 443 -9.58 28.57 25.65
C GLN A 443 -9.82 28.75 24.15
N ASN A 444 -10.63 27.90 23.52
CA ASN A 444 -11.07 28.09 22.12
C ASN A 444 -12.04 29.29 21.93
N GLN A 445 -12.43 30.00 23.00
CA GLN A 445 -13.20 31.25 22.96
C GLN A 445 -14.51 31.16 22.16
N SER A 446 -15.15 29.99 22.16
CA SER A 446 -16.41 29.77 21.45
C SER A 446 -17.52 29.47 22.44
N LEU A 447 -18.29 30.49 22.80
CA LEU A 447 -19.44 30.34 23.71
C LEU A 447 -20.41 29.23 23.25
N PRO A 448 -20.77 29.10 21.95
CA PRO A 448 -21.59 27.97 21.49
C PRO A 448 -20.96 26.60 21.76
N ARG A 449 -19.65 26.44 21.54
CA ARG A 449 -18.96 25.16 21.80
C ARG A 449 -18.89 24.83 23.29
N VAL A 450 -18.67 25.84 24.14
CA VAL A 450 -18.70 25.66 25.60
C VAL A 450 -20.11 25.22 26.04
N LYS A 451 -21.16 25.94 25.63
CA LYS A 451 -22.56 25.56 25.92
C LYS A 451 -22.85 24.13 25.47
N PHE A 452 -22.51 23.81 24.23
CA PHE A 452 -22.68 22.47 23.68
C PHE A 452 -21.99 21.41 24.53
N LEU A 453 -20.71 21.60 24.90
CA LEU A 453 -19.98 20.65 25.73
C LEU A 453 -20.67 20.40 27.07
N LEU A 454 -21.11 21.48 27.73
CA LEU A 454 -21.77 21.40 29.03
C LEU A 454 -23.12 20.67 28.92
N GLU A 455 -23.92 20.94 27.89
CA GLU A 455 -25.17 20.22 27.63
C GLU A 455 -24.93 18.74 27.35
N GLN A 456 -23.92 18.39 26.55
CA GLN A 456 -23.58 16.98 26.28
C GLN A 456 -23.11 16.26 27.56
N LEU A 457 -22.30 16.93 28.38
CA LEU A 457 -21.86 16.41 29.68
C LEU A 457 -23.02 16.14 30.61
N LYS A 458 -24.01 17.05 30.65
CA LYS A 458 -25.20 16.88 31.49
C LYS A 458 -25.98 15.60 31.15
N GLY A 459 -26.08 15.29 29.86
CA GLY A 459 -26.71 14.06 29.38
C GLY A 459 -25.88 12.78 29.53
N LEU A 460 -24.61 12.87 29.97
CA LEU A 460 -23.68 11.73 30.04
C LEU A 460 -23.27 11.34 31.47
N CYS A 461 -23.52 12.19 32.46
CA CYS A 461 -23.14 11.92 33.84
C CYS A 461 -24.08 12.58 34.86
N SER A 462 -24.09 12.02 36.06
CA SER A 462 -24.78 12.57 37.22
C SER A 462 -24.25 13.96 37.57
N ILE A 463 -25.09 14.74 38.26
CA ILE A 463 -24.73 16.07 38.76
C ILE A 463 -23.42 16.06 39.57
N ASN A 464 -23.16 15.00 40.35
CA ASN A 464 -21.95 14.90 41.16
C ASN A 464 -20.68 14.81 40.30
N ILE A 465 -20.71 14.03 39.22
CA ILE A 465 -19.58 13.94 38.29
C ILE A 465 -19.47 15.22 37.46
N TYR A 466 -20.59 15.78 37.02
CA TYR A 466 -20.64 17.04 36.30
C TYR A 466 -19.99 18.20 37.07
N LEU A 467 -20.41 18.41 38.32
CA LEU A 467 -19.84 19.44 39.20
C LEU A 467 -18.36 19.15 39.51
N ASN A 468 -17.97 17.88 39.62
CA ASN A 468 -16.56 17.53 39.78
C ASN A 468 -15.72 17.97 38.57
N ILE A 469 -16.23 17.79 37.35
CA ILE A 469 -15.57 18.23 36.11
C ILE A 469 -15.50 19.77 36.05
N LEU A 470 -16.58 20.48 36.39
CA LEU A 470 -16.63 21.95 36.38
C LEU A 470 -15.69 22.61 37.41
N ASN A 471 -15.41 21.93 38.51
CA ASN A 471 -14.55 22.39 39.60
C ASN A 471 -13.10 21.91 39.46
N GLN A 472 -12.72 21.38 38.29
CA GLN A 472 -11.32 21.06 37.98
C GLN A 472 -10.45 22.31 38.04
N LYS A 473 -9.21 22.10 38.46
CA LYS A 473 -8.19 23.14 38.55
C LYS A 473 -7.06 22.86 37.56
N VAL A 474 -6.65 23.89 36.82
CA VAL A 474 -5.46 23.91 35.97
C VAL A 474 -4.55 24.99 36.56
N ASP A 475 -3.29 24.64 36.86
CA ASP A 475 -2.34 25.51 37.57
C ASP A 475 -2.88 26.09 38.89
N GLY A 476 -3.64 25.28 39.63
CA GLY A 476 -4.24 25.65 40.92
C GLY A 476 -5.49 26.54 40.82
N ASN A 477 -5.82 27.02 39.62
CA ASN A 477 -6.97 27.89 39.37
C ASN A 477 -8.13 27.13 38.73
N LEU A 478 -9.36 27.55 39.02
CA LEU A 478 -10.53 27.02 38.30
C LEU A 478 -10.40 27.34 36.82
N VAL A 479 -10.87 26.43 35.97
CA VAL A 479 -10.91 26.66 34.52
C VAL A 479 -11.71 27.93 34.21
N MET A 480 -11.07 28.89 33.55
CA MET A 480 -11.63 30.17 33.11
C MET A 480 -11.08 30.54 31.73
N CYS A 481 -11.83 31.34 30.97
CA CYS A 481 -11.40 31.87 29.68
C CYS A 481 -10.49 33.09 29.88
N HIS A 482 -9.32 33.10 29.24
CA HIS A 482 -8.31 34.17 29.34
C HIS A 482 -8.15 35.00 28.05
N GLY A 483 -9.03 34.80 27.06
CA GLY A 483 -8.98 35.44 25.74
C GLY A 483 -9.65 36.81 25.65
N ASP A 484 -10.32 37.10 24.51
CA ASP A 484 -11.02 38.36 24.26
C ASP A 484 -11.97 38.71 25.41
N LYS A 485 -11.79 39.91 25.98
CA LYS A 485 -12.50 40.38 27.17
C LYS A 485 -14.02 40.24 27.05
N LYS A 486 -14.62 40.48 25.88
CA LYS A 486 -16.09 40.39 25.71
C LYS A 486 -16.58 38.95 25.71
N VAL A 487 -15.83 38.04 25.09
CA VAL A 487 -16.21 36.63 24.98
C VAL A 487 -15.87 35.88 26.27
N ALA A 488 -14.72 36.18 26.87
CA ALA A 488 -14.25 35.61 28.12
C ALA A 488 -15.22 35.90 29.28
N VAL A 489 -15.73 37.14 29.39
CA VAL A 489 -16.74 37.50 30.40
C VAL A 489 -17.98 36.61 30.30
N LYS A 490 -18.54 36.44 29.09
CA LYS A 490 -19.73 35.60 28.88
C LYS A 490 -19.49 34.13 29.18
N ILE A 491 -18.33 33.59 28.79
CA ILE A 491 -17.97 32.20 29.08
C ILE A 491 -17.77 31.99 30.58
N ASN A 492 -17.09 32.92 31.27
CA ASN A 492 -16.83 32.84 32.70
C ASN A 492 -18.12 33.02 33.53
N GLU A 493 -19.04 33.88 33.11
CA GLU A 493 -20.38 34.01 33.69
C GLU A 493 -21.18 32.70 33.55
N LEU A 494 -21.17 32.09 32.37
CA LEU A 494 -21.80 30.78 32.15
C LEU A 494 -21.21 29.71 33.07
N LEU A 495 -19.88 29.59 33.14
CA LEU A 495 -19.22 28.61 34.02
C LEU A 495 -19.55 28.85 35.49
N LYS A 496 -19.68 30.10 35.92
CA LYS A 496 -20.10 30.44 37.28
C LYS A 496 -21.53 29.98 37.57
N GLN A 497 -22.48 30.29 36.68
CA GLN A 497 -23.88 29.85 36.80
C GLN A 497 -23.99 28.32 36.87
N GLU A 498 -23.24 27.62 36.02
CA GLU A 498 -23.25 26.16 35.94
C GLU A 498 -22.67 25.48 37.20
N ARG A 499 -21.73 26.14 37.90
CA ARG A 499 -21.19 25.67 39.19
C ARG A 499 -22.14 25.88 40.37
N GLU A 500 -23.05 26.84 40.27
CA GLU A 500 -24.03 27.17 41.31
C GLU A 500 -25.31 26.29 41.22
N LEU A 501 -25.41 25.40 40.22
CA LEU A 501 -26.53 24.48 40.05
C LEU A 501 -26.73 23.55 41.26
N LYS A 502 -27.96 23.47 41.76
CA LYS A 502 -28.34 22.57 42.86
C LYS A 502 -28.78 21.20 42.31
N PRO A 503 -28.61 20.11 43.08
CA PRO A 503 -28.98 18.75 42.64
C PRO A 503 -30.45 18.59 42.21
N LEU A 504 -31.36 19.41 42.75
CA LEU A 504 -32.80 19.37 42.45
C LEU A 504 -33.14 19.86 41.02
N ASP A 505 -32.30 20.70 40.41
CA ASP A 505 -32.55 21.30 39.09
C ASP A 505 -32.13 20.39 37.92
N TYR A 506 -31.50 19.24 38.22
CA TYR A 506 -30.84 18.36 37.25
C TYR A 506 -31.68 17.14 36.83
N ALA A 507 -32.77 16.85 37.56
CA ALA A 507 -33.55 15.61 37.41
C ALA A 507 -34.28 15.47 36.05
N THR A 508 -34.31 16.52 35.22
CA THR A 508 -35.11 16.59 33.99
C THR A 508 -34.40 16.11 32.71
N PHE A 509 -33.11 15.72 32.77
CA PHE A 509 -32.28 15.54 31.55
C PHE A 509 -31.91 14.10 31.16
N ILE A 510 -32.38 13.06 31.85
CA ILE A 510 -32.11 11.67 31.44
C ILE A 510 -33.08 11.26 30.32
N THR A 511 -32.73 11.54 29.07
CA THR A 511 -33.44 10.99 27.90
C THR A 511 -32.91 9.59 27.59
N ILE A 512 -33.80 8.60 27.57
CA ILE A 512 -33.50 7.26 27.03
C ILE A 512 -33.31 7.42 25.52
N TYR A 513 -32.08 7.26 25.02
CA TYR A 513 -31.78 7.29 23.59
C TYR A 513 -32.15 5.94 22.96
N SER A 514 -33.13 5.92 22.05
CA SER A 514 -33.45 4.73 21.25
C SER A 514 -32.44 4.53 20.13
N SER A 515 -32.10 3.27 19.87
CA SER A 515 -31.12 2.78 18.88
C SER A 515 -31.51 2.98 17.41
N ASP A 516 -32.63 3.66 17.12
CA ASP A 516 -33.31 3.57 15.83
C ASP A 516 -32.66 4.39 14.70
N ARG A 517 -31.69 5.26 14.99
CA ARG A 517 -30.98 6.01 13.94
C ARG A 517 -29.93 5.19 13.17
N PHE A 518 -29.62 3.97 13.59
CA PHE A 518 -28.54 3.17 12.99
C PHE A 518 -29.02 1.96 12.17
N PHE A 519 -30.30 1.59 12.21
CA PHE A 519 -30.83 0.45 11.46
C PHE A 519 -31.73 0.87 10.30
N LYS A 520 -31.12 1.10 9.13
CA LYS A 520 -31.72 0.64 7.86
C LYS A 520 -30.78 -0.43 7.29
N PRO A 521 -31.03 -1.72 7.54
CA PRO A 521 -30.33 -2.74 6.80
C PRO A 521 -30.83 -2.63 5.34
N ASN A 522 -29.96 -2.19 4.43
CA ASN A 522 -30.11 -2.54 3.02
C ASN A 522 -29.84 -4.04 2.92
N ILE A 523 -30.87 -4.83 3.24
CA ILE A 523 -30.94 -6.22 2.84
C ILE A 523 -31.11 -6.18 1.32
N MET A 524 -30.00 -6.38 0.60
CA MET A 524 -30.11 -6.89 -0.76
C MET A 524 -30.87 -8.22 -0.67
N GLN A 525 -32.09 -8.21 -1.20
CA GLN A 525 -32.96 -9.36 -1.34
C GLN A 525 -32.24 -10.45 -2.13
N ASN A 526 -31.69 -11.45 -1.45
CA ASN A 526 -31.66 -12.78 -2.01
C ASN A 526 -32.92 -13.49 -1.51
N LYS A 527 -33.89 -13.58 -2.42
CA LYS A 527 -35.06 -14.46 -2.32
C LYS A 527 -34.57 -15.88 -2.03
N THR A 528 -34.92 -16.42 -0.87
CA THR A 528 -35.81 -17.58 -0.67
C THR A 528 -35.76 -18.06 0.78
N CYS A 529 -36.85 -18.67 1.23
CA CYS A 529 -37.13 -19.23 2.56
C CYS A 529 -37.49 -18.21 3.66
N ALA A 530 -38.70 -17.65 3.50
CA ALA A 530 -39.55 -17.37 4.64
C ALA A 530 -40.26 -18.67 5.02
N GLU A 531 -40.04 -19.16 6.24
CA GLU A 531 -41.03 -19.84 7.08
C GLU A 531 -40.43 -20.06 8.48
N ASP A 532 -41.26 -19.88 9.50
CA ASP A 532 -41.09 -20.27 10.90
C ASP A 532 -40.14 -19.51 11.82
N ILE A 533 -40.57 -18.31 12.26
CA ILE A 533 -40.41 -17.91 13.67
C ILE A 533 -41.69 -17.20 14.13
N SER A 534 -42.68 -17.98 14.57
CA SER A 534 -43.67 -17.52 15.55
C SER A 534 -43.68 -18.53 16.69
N ARG A 535 -43.70 -18.03 17.93
CA ARG A 535 -43.61 -18.74 19.22
C ARG A 535 -42.18 -19.00 19.68
N TYR A 536 -41.71 -18.19 20.63
CA TYR A 536 -41.51 -18.71 21.99
C TYR A 536 -41.45 -17.57 23.00
N ASP A 537 -42.18 -17.79 24.09
CA ASP A 537 -42.57 -16.86 25.13
C ASP A 537 -41.42 -16.28 25.95
N ALA A 538 -41.63 -15.03 26.33
CA ALA A 538 -41.09 -14.46 27.54
C ALA A 538 -41.59 -15.27 28.76
N LYS A 539 -40.70 -15.97 29.46
CA LYS A 539 -40.75 -16.09 30.93
C LYS A 539 -39.51 -16.77 31.51
N LYS A 540 -39.00 -16.11 32.56
CA LYS A 540 -38.17 -16.57 33.69
C LYS A 540 -36.63 -16.49 33.58
N LEU A 541 -36.15 -15.31 34.01
CA LEU A 541 -35.23 -15.08 35.15
C LEU A 541 -33.95 -15.94 35.25
N CYS A 542 -32.84 -15.36 34.78
CA CYS A 542 -31.59 -15.08 35.50
C CYS A 542 -30.76 -14.07 34.70
#